data_AF-A0ABD0L3U0-F1
#
_entry.id   AF-A0ABD0L3U0-F1
#
_cell.length_a   1.000
_cell.length_b   1.000
_cell.length_c   1.000
_cell.angle_alpha   90.00
_cell.angle_beta   90.00
_cell.angle_gamma   90.00
#
_symmetry.space_group_name_H-M   'P 1'
#
loop_
_entity.id
_entity.type
_entity.pdbx_description
1 polymer ?
#
loop_
_entity_poly.entity_id
_entity_poly.type
_entity_poly.pdbx_seq_one_letter_code
_entity_poly.pdbx_strand_id
1 'polypeptide(L)'
;MFRTPYTDGNAAADAKDRCRKLEEAFADKRCVCMVDQHSCLWNYDLLKFSLPLPCVYRMTRLRTRTGCDVSVNLVMSPGKDGKMTQPARMTYMVREGTGSAAGAVSPKGVGVSDPHGFDTLFYPPGPISMNGVEVFCYSDQLGFKSVLFPSCAISLHFQPDGYAGVYSRNFTDDYTYSRNFLCGDCDGGKGEMGMLGSDVIRRMRTWEDRTAAMLMYTSRHIVGGDRQCTNHAAIMNSCPANTAFRANQVCGCILSSDSNTGRCMRKRMSSRDLTSMYYACVEQYCTGNGSGFSSGGCNMIRETVGAQNCPLPDRFSC
;
A
#
# COMPACT_ATOMS: atom_id res chain seq x y z
N MET A 1 3.28 8.22 -43.33
CA MET A 1 4.48 7.88 -42.54
C MET A 1 5.13 9.18 -42.08
N PHE A 2 4.71 9.74 -40.94
CA PHE A 2 5.40 10.86 -40.29
C PHE A 2 5.25 10.74 -38.77
N ARG A 3 6.36 11.01 -38.09
CA ARG A 3 6.73 10.67 -36.72
C ARG A 3 5.82 11.29 -35.66
N THR A 4 5.50 10.50 -34.62
CA THR A 4 4.96 10.98 -33.34
C THR A 4 5.98 11.89 -32.63
N PRO A 5 5.62 13.10 -32.20
CA PRO A 5 6.48 13.93 -31.38
C PRO A 5 6.38 13.47 -29.92
N TYR A 6 7.33 12.66 -29.47
CA TYR A 6 7.75 12.64 -28.07
C TYR A 6 8.92 13.62 -27.96
N THR A 7 8.59 14.91 -27.85
CA THR A 7 9.54 15.95 -27.47
C THR A 7 8.86 16.91 -26.52
N ASP A 8 8.46 16.42 -25.36
CA ASP A 8 8.26 17.29 -24.20
C ASP A 8 9.42 17.05 -23.23
N GLY A 9 10.58 17.59 -23.61
CA GLY A 9 11.72 17.75 -22.69
C GLY A 9 11.34 18.53 -21.43
N ASN A 10 10.22 19.25 -21.44
CA ASN A 10 9.66 19.97 -20.31
C ASN A 10 8.93 19.07 -19.30
N ALA A 11 8.29 17.98 -19.71
CA ALA A 11 7.60 17.08 -18.76
C ALA A 11 8.58 16.21 -17.96
N ALA A 12 9.68 15.78 -18.60
CA ALA A 12 10.77 15.09 -17.91
C ALA A 12 11.59 16.05 -17.05
N ALA A 13 11.79 17.30 -17.49
CA ALA A 13 12.44 18.34 -16.69
C ALA A 13 11.58 18.78 -15.50
N ASP A 14 10.25 18.90 -15.65
CA ASP A 14 9.31 19.19 -14.56
C ASP A 14 9.22 18.03 -13.57
N ALA A 15 9.20 16.78 -14.05
CA ALA A 15 9.25 15.62 -13.16
C ALA A 15 10.59 15.55 -12.42
N LYS A 16 11.71 15.87 -13.08
CA LYS A 16 13.04 15.90 -12.47
C LYS A 16 13.21 17.07 -11.50
N ASP A 17 12.65 18.24 -11.78
CA ASP A 17 12.68 19.41 -10.89
C ASP A 17 11.70 19.23 -9.72
N ARG A 18 10.54 18.59 -9.91
CA ARG A 18 9.67 18.15 -8.81
C ARG A 18 10.35 17.09 -7.95
N CYS A 19 10.97 16.07 -8.54
CA CYS A 19 11.76 15.09 -7.79
C CYS A 19 12.93 15.76 -7.05
N ARG A 20 13.64 16.70 -7.66
CA ARG A 20 14.73 17.45 -7.01
C ARG A 20 14.23 18.35 -5.88
N LYS A 21 13.12 19.07 -6.06
CA LYS A 21 12.49 19.88 -5.01
C LYS A 21 11.94 19.02 -3.88
N LEU A 22 11.43 17.83 -4.20
CA LEU A 22 11.06 16.83 -3.23
C LEU A 22 12.32 16.31 -2.51
N GLU A 23 13.38 15.93 -3.21
CA GLU A 23 14.68 15.52 -2.65
C GLU A 23 15.29 16.60 -1.76
N GLU A 24 15.23 17.88 -2.14
CA GLU A 24 15.69 19.03 -1.35
C GLU A 24 14.77 19.27 -0.13
N ALA A 25 13.45 19.12 -0.28
CA ALA A 25 12.47 19.19 0.82
C ALA A 25 12.47 17.93 1.73
N PHE A 26 13.15 16.86 1.30
CA PHE A 26 13.30 15.58 1.96
C PHE A 26 14.75 15.28 2.39
N ALA A 27 15.72 16.16 2.11
CA ALA A 27 17.14 15.96 2.41
C ALA A 27 17.40 15.78 3.93
N ASP A 28 16.55 16.41 4.76
CA ASP A 28 16.57 16.29 6.22
C ASP A 28 15.60 15.21 6.77
N LYS A 29 14.86 14.50 5.91
CA LYS A 29 13.84 13.50 6.31
C LYS A 29 14.34 12.10 5.96
N ARG A 30 14.80 11.34 6.96
CA ARG A 30 15.13 9.92 6.81
C ARG A 30 13.94 9.05 7.22
N CYS A 31 13.73 7.93 6.53
CA CYS A 31 12.55 7.06 6.63
C CYS A 31 11.25 7.71 6.13
N VAL A 32 11.11 7.75 4.80
CA VAL A 32 9.88 8.21 4.14
C VAL A 32 9.08 7.02 3.68
N CYS A 33 7.86 6.86 4.20
CA CYS A 33 6.91 5.89 3.69
C CYS A 33 5.76 6.65 3.04
N MET A 34 5.57 6.46 1.75
CA MET A 34 4.66 7.28 0.95
C MET A 34 3.86 6.47 -0.02
N VAL A 35 2.67 6.98 -0.36
CA VAL A 35 1.78 6.43 -1.38
C VAL A 35 1.49 7.50 -2.40
N ASP A 36 1.64 7.17 -3.69
CA ASP A 36 1.25 8.06 -4.77
C ASP A 36 -0.22 7.91 -5.19
N GLN A 37 -0.63 8.79 -6.09
CA GLN A 37 -1.93 8.79 -6.76
C GLN A 37 -2.23 7.52 -7.58
N HIS A 38 -1.24 6.64 -7.79
CA HIS A 38 -1.34 5.41 -8.59
C HIS A 38 -1.36 4.15 -7.70
N SER A 39 -1.74 4.27 -6.42
CA SER A 39 -1.76 3.16 -5.46
C SER A 39 -0.40 2.50 -5.23
N CYS A 40 0.70 3.18 -5.53
CA CYS A 40 2.04 2.66 -5.29
C CYS A 40 2.52 3.17 -3.93
N LEU A 41 2.79 2.25 -3.01
CA LEU A 41 3.43 2.55 -1.73
C LEU A 41 4.93 2.30 -1.85
N TRP A 42 5.74 3.25 -1.39
CA TRP A 42 7.15 3.07 -1.09
C TRP A 42 7.31 3.00 0.41
N ASN A 43 7.92 1.92 0.90
CA ASN A 43 8.21 1.79 2.32
C ASN A 43 9.49 2.55 2.71
N TYR A 44 9.88 2.49 3.97
CA TYR A 44 11.06 3.21 4.47
C TYR A 44 12.38 2.78 3.79
N ASP A 45 12.45 1.55 3.29
CA ASP A 45 13.62 0.99 2.59
C ASP A 45 13.51 1.10 1.06
N LEU A 46 12.59 1.94 0.57
CA LEU A 46 12.32 2.23 -0.85
C LEU A 46 11.76 1.05 -1.65
N LEU A 47 11.22 0.04 -0.98
CA LEU A 47 10.52 -1.06 -1.60
C LEU A 47 9.12 -0.62 -2.05
N LYS A 48 8.80 -0.98 -3.28
CA LYS A 48 7.56 -0.59 -3.94
C LYS A 48 6.50 -1.70 -3.83
N PHE A 49 5.32 -1.34 -3.37
CA PHE A 49 4.14 -2.19 -3.24
C PHE A 49 2.95 -1.59 -3.99
N SER A 50 2.02 -2.43 -4.43
CA SER A 50 0.73 -1.97 -4.97
C SER A 50 -0.38 -2.18 -3.94
N LEU A 51 -1.23 -1.17 -3.78
CA LEU A 51 -2.40 -1.17 -2.90
C LEU A 51 -3.69 -1.07 -3.72
N PRO A 52 -4.05 -2.06 -4.55
CA PRO A 52 -5.07 -1.92 -5.59
C PRO A 52 -6.53 -2.01 -5.09
N LEU A 53 -6.75 -2.37 -3.81
CA LEU A 53 -8.09 -2.50 -3.23
C LEU A 53 -8.46 -1.29 -2.37
N PRO A 54 -9.73 -0.82 -2.42
CA PRO A 54 -10.21 0.32 -1.65
C PRO A 54 -10.47 -0.07 -0.18
N CYS A 55 -9.41 -0.42 0.52
CA CYS A 55 -9.43 -0.93 1.88
C CYS A 55 -8.69 -0.01 2.85
N VAL A 56 -8.80 -0.32 4.14
CA VAL A 56 -8.00 0.29 5.18
C VAL A 56 -6.78 -0.60 5.45
N TYR A 57 -5.59 -0.02 5.35
CA TYR A 57 -4.32 -0.71 5.52
C TYR A 57 -3.54 -0.20 6.73
N ARG A 58 -2.91 -1.10 7.49
CA ARG A 58 -1.92 -0.78 8.53
C ARG A 58 -0.66 -0.26 7.85
N MET A 59 -0.47 1.06 7.91
CA MET A 59 0.64 1.70 7.22
C MET A 59 1.92 1.60 8.05
N THR A 60 1.91 2.13 9.28
CA THR A 60 3.05 2.04 10.19
C THR A 60 2.60 2.02 11.64
N ARG A 61 3.46 1.44 12.49
CA ARG A 61 3.46 1.69 13.92
C ARG A 61 4.89 1.88 14.36
N LEU A 62 5.11 2.92 15.12
CA LEU A 62 6.40 3.30 15.66
C LEU A 62 6.27 3.57 17.14
N ARG A 63 7.36 3.38 17.87
CA ARG A 63 7.48 3.79 19.26
C ARG A 63 8.78 4.52 19.47
N THR A 64 8.77 5.65 20.17
CA THR A 64 10.00 6.36 20.52
C THR A 64 10.56 5.86 21.86
N ARG A 65 11.87 6.03 22.09
CA ARG A 65 12.47 5.84 23.42
C ARG A 65 11.86 6.74 24.49
N THR A 66 11.36 7.90 24.08
CA THR A 66 10.67 8.88 24.96
C THR A 66 9.26 8.45 25.37
N GLY A 67 8.77 7.29 24.91
CA GLY A 67 7.48 6.73 25.32
C GLY A 67 6.30 7.17 24.44
N CYS A 68 6.55 7.74 23.26
CA CYS A 68 5.49 7.99 22.28
C CYS A 68 5.20 6.71 21.46
N ASP A 69 3.92 6.35 21.27
CA ASP A 69 3.47 5.26 20.40
C ASP A 69 2.54 5.86 19.34
N VAL A 70 2.94 5.79 18.07
CA VAL A 70 2.16 6.30 16.93
C VAL A 70 1.77 5.14 16.05
N SER A 71 0.47 5.01 15.77
CA SER A 71 -0.09 4.07 14.80
C SER A 71 -0.79 4.84 13.71
N VAL A 72 -0.52 4.49 12.45
CA VAL A 72 -1.11 5.11 11.27
C VAL A 72 -1.74 4.05 10.37
N ASN A 73 -2.99 4.28 10.00
CA ASN A 73 -3.68 3.50 8.97
C ASN A 73 -3.92 4.38 7.74
N LEU A 74 -3.81 3.78 6.56
CA LEU A 74 -4.13 4.40 5.28
C LEU A 74 -5.49 3.90 4.79
N VAL A 75 -6.39 4.82 4.50
CA VAL A 75 -7.68 4.51 3.86
C VAL A 75 -7.52 4.74 2.37
N MET A 76 -7.64 3.68 1.58
CA MET A 76 -7.70 3.75 0.12
C MET A 76 -9.16 3.80 -0.32
N SER A 77 -9.48 4.59 -1.34
CA SER A 77 -10.80 4.64 -1.98
C SER A 77 -10.69 4.38 -3.48
N PRO A 78 -11.81 4.07 -4.15
CA PRO A 78 -11.82 4.03 -5.61
C PRO A 78 -11.37 5.37 -6.20
N GLY A 79 -10.50 5.31 -7.21
CA GLY A 79 -10.09 6.45 -8.02
C GLY A 79 -11.26 7.00 -8.84
N LYS A 80 -11.12 8.22 -9.36
CA LYS A 80 -12.17 8.88 -10.16
C LYS A 80 -12.62 8.08 -11.39
N ASP A 81 -11.71 7.31 -11.98
CA ASP A 81 -11.98 6.47 -13.14
C ASP A 81 -12.44 5.03 -12.77
N GLY A 82 -12.46 4.71 -11.47
CA GLY A 82 -12.79 3.39 -10.94
C GLY A 82 -11.79 2.28 -11.29
N LYS A 83 -10.71 2.59 -12.01
CA LYS A 83 -9.75 1.59 -12.51
C LYS A 83 -8.60 1.34 -11.55
N MET A 84 -8.30 2.36 -10.75
CA MET A 84 -7.28 2.33 -9.71
C MET A 84 -7.90 2.77 -8.39
N THR A 85 -7.13 2.62 -7.33
CA THR A 85 -7.44 3.21 -6.03
C THR A 85 -6.57 4.44 -5.80
N GLN A 86 -6.94 5.24 -4.82
CA GLN A 86 -6.17 6.41 -4.41
C GLN A 86 -6.26 6.56 -2.90
N PRO A 87 -5.24 7.15 -2.26
CA PRO A 87 -5.35 7.59 -0.88
C PRO A 87 -6.57 8.49 -0.68
N ALA A 88 -7.40 8.18 0.33
CA ALA A 88 -8.56 8.99 0.72
C ALA A 88 -8.27 9.82 1.98
N ARG A 89 -7.63 9.18 2.97
CA ARG A 89 -7.17 9.79 4.23
C ARG A 89 -6.19 8.87 4.94
N MET A 90 -5.38 9.42 5.82
CA MET A 90 -4.68 8.64 6.85
C MET A 90 -5.36 8.86 8.19
N THR A 91 -5.61 7.80 8.96
CA THR A 91 -6.05 7.91 10.36
C THR A 91 -4.87 7.62 11.26
N TYR A 92 -4.82 8.31 12.41
CA TYR A 92 -3.72 8.18 13.35
C TYR A 92 -4.24 8.02 14.78
N MET A 93 -3.43 7.33 15.58
CA MET A 93 -3.53 7.32 17.03
C MET A 93 -2.13 7.55 17.59
N VAL A 94 -2.00 8.48 18.52
CA VAL A 94 -0.77 8.82 19.24
C VAL A 94 -1.02 8.66 20.72
N ARG A 95 -0.07 8.04 21.43
CA ARG A 95 -0.05 7.98 22.89
C ARG A 95 1.29 8.51 23.37
N GLU A 96 1.26 9.38 24.37
CA GLU A 96 2.45 9.99 24.97
C GLU A 96 2.25 10.05 26.49
N GLY A 97 3.06 9.29 27.24
CA GLY A 97 2.85 9.17 28.69
C GLY A 97 1.43 8.66 29.02
N THR A 98 0.65 9.48 29.72
CA THR A 98 -0.77 9.22 30.01
C THR A 98 -1.73 9.81 28.99
N GLY A 99 -1.24 10.62 28.06
CA GLY A 99 -2.03 11.32 27.07
C GLY A 99 -2.29 10.51 25.79
N SER A 100 -3.36 10.87 25.07
CA SER A 100 -3.67 10.25 23.78
C SER A 100 -4.42 11.16 22.81
N ALA A 101 -3.99 11.16 21.56
CA ALA A 101 -4.65 11.84 20.45
C ALA A 101 -5.04 10.85 19.36
N ALA A 102 -6.18 11.06 18.73
CA ALA A 102 -6.58 10.32 17.54
C ALA A 102 -7.21 11.28 16.53
N GLY A 103 -7.10 10.96 15.25
CA GLY A 103 -7.63 11.82 14.21
C GLY A 103 -7.39 11.30 12.81
N ALA A 104 -7.55 12.19 11.84
CA ALA A 104 -7.33 11.88 10.44
C ALA A 104 -6.72 13.07 9.69
N VAL A 105 -5.92 12.80 8.66
CA VAL A 105 -5.47 13.79 7.68
C VAL A 105 -5.96 13.38 6.30
N SER A 106 -6.52 14.33 5.57
CA SER A 106 -7.20 14.11 4.28
C SER A 106 -7.06 15.34 3.36
N PRO A 107 -7.46 15.25 2.09
CA PRO A 107 -7.50 16.43 1.20
C PRO A 107 -8.34 17.59 1.74
N LYS A 108 -9.37 17.28 2.55
CA LYS A 108 -10.27 18.27 3.13
C LYS A 108 -9.68 18.97 4.36
N GLY A 109 -8.59 18.44 4.93
CA GLY A 109 -7.94 18.96 6.12
C GLY A 109 -7.61 17.88 7.14
N VAL A 110 -7.22 18.35 8.33
CA VAL A 110 -6.94 17.51 9.50
C VAL A 110 -8.17 17.51 10.40
N GLY A 111 -8.65 16.32 10.76
CA GLY A 111 -9.69 16.11 11.76
C GLY A 111 -9.10 15.49 13.01
N VAL A 112 -9.73 15.81 14.14
CA VAL A 112 -9.40 15.31 15.47
C VAL A 112 -10.60 14.53 15.98
N SER A 113 -10.39 13.31 16.47
CA SER A 113 -11.45 12.55 17.13
C SER A 113 -11.53 12.99 18.58
N ASP A 114 -12.71 13.49 18.98
CA ASP A 114 -13.10 13.57 20.37
C ASP A 114 -13.79 12.23 20.79
N PRO A 115 -14.17 12.07 22.08
CA PRO A 115 -14.89 10.88 22.55
C PRO A 115 -16.32 10.72 22.00
N HIS A 116 -16.87 11.72 21.29
CA HIS A 116 -18.27 11.81 20.87
C HIS A 116 -18.49 11.60 19.36
N GLY A 117 -17.45 11.62 18.53
CA GLY A 117 -17.54 11.23 17.13
C GLY A 117 -16.49 11.86 16.23
N PHE A 118 -16.43 11.38 14.98
CA PHE A 118 -15.58 11.98 13.94
C PHE A 118 -16.26 13.23 13.36
N ASP A 119 -16.08 14.39 13.98
CA ASP A 119 -16.32 15.66 13.30
C ASP A 119 -15.08 16.07 12.52
N THR A 120 -15.10 15.81 11.21
CA THR A 120 -14.08 16.36 10.32
C THR A 120 -14.59 17.70 9.82
N LEU A 121 -14.04 18.79 10.35
CA LEU A 121 -13.86 20.11 9.74
C LEU A 121 -13.42 21.05 10.86
N PHE A 122 -12.14 21.40 10.95
CA PHE A 122 -11.69 22.80 11.02
C PHE A 122 -10.18 22.87 11.20
N TYR A 123 -9.60 23.90 10.59
CA TYR A 123 -8.26 24.40 10.83
C TYR A 123 -8.29 25.33 12.06
N PRO A 124 -7.63 24.97 13.17
CA PRO A 124 -6.96 25.98 13.97
C PRO A 124 -5.54 26.10 13.41
N PRO A 125 -5.12 27.28 12.91
CA PRO A 125 -3.71 27.53 12.69
C PRO A 125 -3.02 27.50 14.06
N GLY A 126 -2.16 26.50 14.31
CA GLY A 126 -1.31 26.46 15.50
C GLY A 126 -1.30 25.14 16.27
N PRO A 127 -0.61 25.12 17.42
CA PRO A 127 -0.60 23.99 18.33
C PRO A 127 -1.98 23.76 18.95
N ILE A 128 -2.36 22.49 19.03
CA ILE A 128 -3.55 22.02 19.74
C ILE A 128 -3.08 20.98 20.76
N SER A 129 -3.48 21.13 22.02
CA SER A 129 -3.28 20.09 23.02
C SER A 129 -4.51 19.19 23.06
N MET A 130 -4.31 17.89 22.83
CA MET A 130 -5.37 16.89 22.80
C MET A 130 -5.10 15.83 23.86
N ASN A 131 -5.86 15.87 24.95
CA ASN A 131 -5.69 14.97 26.10
C ASN A 131 -4.21 14.80 26.50
N GLY A 132 -3.45 15.91 26.55
CA GLY A 132 -2.03 15.89 26.93
C GLY A 132 -1.03 15.60 25.81
N VAL A 133 -1.48 15.42 24.56
CA VAL A 133 -0.60 15.30 23.38
C VAL A 133 -0.63 16.59 22.58
N GLU A 134 0.54 17.16 22.26
CA GLU A 134 0.63 18.32 21.37
C GLU A 134 0.57 17.92 19.89
N VAL A 135 -0.31 18.58 19.15
CA VAL A 135 -0.56 18.33 17.74
C VAL A 135 -0.50 19.65 16.98
N PHE A 136 0.27 19.69 15.90
CA PHE A 136 0.43 20.86 15.06
C PHE A 136 -0.15 20.59 13.68
N CYS A 137 -1.19 21.33 13.30
CA CYS A 137 -1.86 21.20 12.01
C CYS A 137 -1.50 22.39 11.12
N TYR A 138 -1.12 22.14 9.86
CA TYR A 138 -0.81 23.22 8.93
C TYR A 138 -1.11 22.87 7.46
N SER A 139 -1.22 23.90 6.63
CA SER A 139 -1.16 23.80 5.17
C SER A 139 0.17 24.37 4.72
N ASP A 140 0.90 23.70 3.84
CA ASP A 140 2.05 24.32 3.19
C ASP A 140 1.69 24.97 1.84
N GLN A 141 2.67 25.64 1.24
CA GLN A 141 2.54 26.32 -0.06
C GLN A 141 2.33 25.36 -1.23
N LEU A 142 2.69 24.08 -1.06
CA LEU A 142 2.50 23.02 -2.06
C LEU A 142 1.11 22.38 -1.94
N GLY A 143 0.29 22.83 -0.98
CA GLY A 143 -1.08 22.38 -0.79
C GLY A 143 -1.19 21.12 0.08
N PHE A 144 -0.11 20.65 0.70
CA PHE A 144 -0.18 19.56 1.66
C PHE A 144 -0.99 19.97 2.88
N LYS A 145 -1.81 19.04 3.34
CA LYS A 145 -2.44 19.04 4.65
C LYS A 145 -1.58 18.17 5.55
N SER A 146 -1.03 18.76 6.59
CA SER A 146 -0.04 18.08 7.41
C SER A 146 -0.38 18.17 8.89
N VAL A 147 -0.06 17.09 9.59
CA VAL A 147 -0.09 17.02 11.05
C VAL A 147 1.30 16.63 11.55
N LEU A 148 1.78 17.35 12.56
CA LEU A 148 3.07 17.14 13.21
C LEU A 148 2.84 16.83 14.68
N PHE A 149 3.54 15.81 15.16
CA PHE A 149 3.63 15.41 16.56
C PHE A 149 5.07 15.71 17.02
N PRO A 150 5.35 16.88 17.61
CA PRO A 150 6.72 17.33 17.87
C PRO A 150 7.45 16.42 18.86
N SER A 151 6.79 16.01 19.94
CA SER A 151 7.33 15.10 20.97
C SER A 151 7.74 13.73 20.41
N CYS A 152 7.05 13.30 19.36
CA CYS A 152 7.34 12.06 18.64
C CYS A 152 8.25 12.29 17.42
N ALA A 153 8.55 13.55 17.07
CA ALA A 153 9.27 13.97 15.87
C ALA A 153 8.76 13.30 14.57
N ILE A 154 7.43 13.20 14.42
CA ILE A 154 6.78 12.58 13.26
C ILE A 154 5.79 13.53 12.62
N SER A 155 5.70 13.46 11.30
CA SER A 155 4.68 14.16 10.55
C SER A 155 3.99 13.28 9.54
N LEU A 156 2.69 13.52 9.37
CA LEU A 156 1.86 12.91 8.32
C LEU A 156 1.51 14.01 7.33
N HIS A 157 1.65 13.74 6.04
CA HIS A 157 1.38 14.71 4.98
C HIS A 157 0.42 14.08 3.99
N PHE A 158 -0.56 14.87 3.56
CA PHE A 158 -1.56 14.44 2.60
C PHE A 158 -1.78 15.54 1.56
N GLN A 159 -1.66 15.20 0.29
CA GLN A 159 -1.86 16.13 -0.81
C GLN A 159 -3.20 15.85 -1.51
N PRO A 160 -3.93 16.88 -1.98
CA PRO A 160 -5.22 16.69 -2.63
C PRO A 160 -5.22 15.86 -3.92
N ASP A 161 -4.07 15.72 -4.59
CA ASP A 161 -3.89 14.90 -5.79
C ASP A 161 -3.69 13.41 -5.50
N GLY A 162 -3.76 13.00 -4.23
CA GLY A 162 -3.71 11.59 -3.83
C GLY A 162 -2.34 11.13 -3.38
N TYR A 163 -1.44 12.04 -3.00
CA TYR A 163 -0.24 11.67 -2.26
C TYR A 163 -0.52 11.59 -0.75
N ALA A 164 0.01 10.57 -0.08
CA ALA A 164 -0.02 10.45 1.37
C ALA A 164 1.29 9.90 1.91
N GLY A 165 1.83 10.45 3.00
CA GLY A 165 3.12 9.98 3.53
C GLY A 165 3.29 10.15 5.04
N VAL A 166 4.06 9.24 5.61
CA VAL A 166 4.52 9.27 7.00
C VAL A 166 6.03 9.47 7.03
N TYR A 167 6.46 10.43 7.85
CA TYR A 167 7.84 10.88 7.92
C TYR A 167 8.27 10.92 9.38
N SER A 168 9.30 10.16 9.74
CA SER A 168 10.06 10.40 10.96
C SER A 168 11.14 11.43 10.69
N ARG A 169 11.39 12.32 11.64
CA ARG A 169 12.37 13.41 11.52
C ARG A 169 13.70 13.11 12.22
N ASN A 170 13.81 11.99 12.94
CA ASN A 170 14.98 11.66 13.74
C ASN A 170 15.56 10.27 13.40
N PHE A 171 16.81 10.00 13.81
CA PHE A 171 17.57 8.80 13.45
C PHE A 171 16.96 7.50 14.00
N THR A 172 17.33 6.38 13.35
CA THR A 172 16.81 5.01 13.58
C THR A 172 16.97 4.49 15.01
N ASP A 173 17.86 5.05 15.82
CA ASP A 173 18.05 4.59 17.20
C ASP A 173 16.94 5.06 18.15
N ASP A 174 16.27 6.17 17.82
CA ASP A 174 15.24 6.77 18.67
C ASP A 174 13.88 6.10 18.49
N TYR A 175 13.71 5.33 17.42
CA TYR A 175 12.46 4.68 17.04
C TYR A 175 12.59 3.17 17.02
N THR A 176 11.64 2.50 17.66
CA THR A 176 11.33 1.10 17.40
C THR A 176 10.20 1.05 16.38
N TYR A 177 10.55 0.73 15.13
CA TYR A 177 9.57 0.51 14.08
C TYR A 177 9.05 -0.92 14.10
N SER A 178 7.77 -1.10 13.74
CA SER A 178 7.21 -2.43 13.60
C SER A 178 7.44 -3.00 12.21
N ARG A 179 8.36 -3.97 12.11
CA ARG A 179 8.65 -4.78 10.88
C ARG A 179 7.41 -5.37 10.21
N ASN A 180 6.37 -5.60 10.98
CA ASN A 180 5.12 -6.23 10.54
C ASN A 180 4.08 -5.23 10.00
N PHE A 181 4.49 -4.05 9.50
CA PHE A 181 3.62 -3.05 8.88
C PHE A 181 4.11 -2.73 7.47
N LEU A 182 3.26 -2.12 6.63
CA LEU A 182 3.61 -1.83 5.23
C LEU A 182 4.88 -0.99 5.08
N CYS A 183 5.10 -0.04 5.98
CA CYS A 183 6.27 0.84 5.91
C CYS A 183 7.59 0.17 6.33
N GLY A 184 7.57 -1.03 6.92
CA GLY A 184 8.79 -1.71 7.38
C GLY A 184 9.42 -1.03 8.60
N ASP A 185 10.71 -1.30 8.83
CA ASP A 185 11.43 -0.89 10.03
C ASP A 185 12.53 0.17 9.85
N CYS A 186 12.71 0.68 8.63
CA CYS A 186 13.71 1.71 8.31
C CYS A 186 15.13 1.38 8.80
N ASP A 187 15.53 0.11 8.77
CA ASP A 187 16.89 -0.25 9.17
C ASP A 187 17.92 0.00 8.05
N GLY A 188 17.46 0.47 6.88
CA GLY A 188 18.30 0.68 5.70
C GLY A 188 18.74 -0.64 5.05
N GLY A 189 18.34 -1.77 5.64
CA GLY A 189 18.38 -3.07 5.03
C GLY A 189 17.45 -3.06 3.84
N LYS A 190 18.00 -3.13 2.63
CA LYS A 190 17.25 -3.45 1.40
C LYS A 190 16.74 -4.90 1.41
N GLY A 191 16.50 -5.46 2.59
CA GLY A 191 15.95 -6.77 2.81
C GLY A 191 14.49 -6.79 2.40
N GLU A 192 14.23 -6.79 1.09
CA GLU A 192 13.00 -7.29 0.47
C GLU A 192 12.53 -8.63 1.06
N MET A 193 13.45 -9.31 1.74
CA MET A 193 13.46 -10.73 2.03
C MET A 193 13.10 -11.12 3.47
N GLY A 194 13.06 -10.17 4.41
CA GLY A 194 12.67 -10.45 5.80
C GLY A 194 11.15 -10.48 6.03
N MET A 195 10.39 -9.73 5.22
CA MET A 195 8.96 -9.44 5.48
C MET A 195 7.98 -10.46 4.88
N LEU A 196 8.41 -11.25 3.89
CA LEU A 196 7.55 -12.18 3.14
C LEU A 196 7.76 -13.66 3.51
N GLY A 197 8.63 -13.97 4.47
CA GLY A 197 9.03 -15.34 4.79
C GLY A 197 10.03 -15.89 3.76
N SER A 198 11.18 -16.36 4.24
CA SER A 198 12.35 -16.72 3.42
C SER A 198 12.06 -17.76 2.33
N ASP A 199 11.17 -18.72 2.57
CA ASP A 199 10.96 -19.84 1.65
C ASP A 199 10.11 -19.52 0.43
N VAL A 200 9.15 -18.59 0.54
CA VAL A 200 8.26 -18.23 -0.56
C VAL A 200 9.03 -17.35 -1.55
N ILE A 201 9.79 -16.37 -1.04
CA ILE A 201 10.61 -15.44 -1.84
C ILE A 201 11.78 -16.14 -2.52
N ARG A 202 12.51 -17.02 -1.81
CA ARG A 202 13.69 -17.73 -2.36
C ARG A 202 13.35 -18.59 -3.59
N ARG A 203 12.06 -18.92 -3.78
CA ARG A 203 11.57 -19.72 -4.91
C ARG A 203 10.98 -18.88 -6.04
N MET A 204 10.80 -17.57 -5.87
CA MET A 204 10.29 -16.68 -6.93
C MET A 204 11.36 -16.48 -7.98
N ARG A 205 11.05 -16.83 -9.23
CA ARG A 205 12.02 -16.74 -10.34
C ARG A 205 11.65 -15.67 -11.36
N THR A 206 10.44 -15.13 -11.29
CA THR A 206 9.92 -14.19 -12.29
C THR A 206 9.28 -12.96 -11.66
N TRP A 207 9.10 -11.90 -12.46
CA TRP A 207 8.44 -10.67 -12.03
C TRP A 207 6.95 -10.88 -11.68
N GLU A 208 6.31 -11.89 -12.28
CA GLU A 208 4.95 -12.31 -11.93
C GLU A 208 4.85 -12.80 -10.49
N ASP A 209 5.73 -13.73 -10.13
CA ASP A 209 5.78 -14.33 -8.79
C ASP A 209 5.96 -13.24 -7.74
N ARG A 210 6.81 -12.25 -8.05
CA ARG A 210 7.07 -11.10 -7.19
C ARG A 210 5.85 -10.20 -7.05
N THR A 211 5.14 -9.88 -8.13
CA THR A 211 3.93 -9.03 -8.07
C THR A 211 2.82 -9.69 -7.24
N ALA A 212 2.55 -10.97 -7.48
CA ALA A 212 1.57 -11.75 -6.72
C ALA A 212 1.94 -11.82 -5.24
N ALA A 213 3.22 -12.05 -4.93
CA ALA A 213 3.71 -12.05 -3.57
C ALA A 213 3.57 -10.70 -2.85
N MET A 214 3.88 -9.59 -3.54
CA MET A 214 3.70 -8.26 -2.97
C MET A 214 2.23 -7.97 -2.67
N LEU A 215 1.30 -8.40 -3.52
CA LEU A 215 -0.14 -8.28 -3.24
C LEU A 215 -0.57 -9.11 -2.01
N MET A 216 -0.05 -10.32 -1.89
CA MET A 216 -0.28 -11.13 -0.69
C MET A 216 0.29 -10.48 0.56
N TYR A 217 1.49 -9.89 0.48
CA TYR A 217 2.04 -9.10 1.57
C TYR A 217 1.14 -7.95 1.96
N THR A 218 0.69 -7.14 1.00
CA THR A 218 -0.14 -5.97 1.29
C THR A 218 -1.50 -6.36 1.87
N SER A 219 -2.06 -7.51 1.47
CA SER A 219 -3.31 -8.04 2.04
C SER A 219 -3.23 -8.37 3.54
N ARG A 220 -2.05 -8.74 4.06
CA ARG A 220 -1.83 -8.99 5.52
C ARG A 220 -2.13 -7.77 6.38
N HIS A 221 -2.01 -6.60 5.78
CA HIS A 221 -2.13 -5.33 6.44
C HIS A 221 -3.53 -4.73 6.31
N ILE A 222 -4.46 -5.39 5.62
CA ILE A 222 -5.85 -4.96 5.55
C ILE A 222 -6.51 -5.13 6.93
N VAL A 223 -7.14 -4.06 7.42
CA VAL A 223 -7.82 -4.01 8.73
C VAL A 223 -9.27 -3.60 8.66
N GLY A 224 -9.77 -3.25 7.48
CA GLY A 224 -11.17 -2.88 7.31
C GLY A 224 -11.51 -2.52 5.87
N GLY A 225 -12.80 -2.33 5.63
CA GLY A 225 -13.39 -2.07 4.33
C GLY A 225 -14.52 -3.06 4.04
N ASP A 226 -14.94 -3.11 2.78
CA ASP A 226 -16.04 -3.97 2.34
C ASP A 226 -15.65 -5.46 2.31
N ARG A 227 -16.56 -6.33 1.85
CA ARG A 227 -16.35 -7.79 1.76
C ARG A 227 -15.06 -8.22 1.03
N GLN A 228 -14.54 -7.40 0.12
CA GLN A 228 -13.29 -7.67 -0.61
C GLN A 228 -12.03 -7.36 0.21
N CYS A 229 -12.18 -6.64 1.32
CA CYS A 229 -11.09 -6.21 2.20
C CYS A 229 -10.82 -7.27 3.27
N THR A 230 -10.39 -8.44 2.83
CA THR A 230 -9.99 -9.54 3.72
C THR A 230 -8.49 -9.75 3.72
N ASN A 231 -7.97 -10.35 4.78
CA ASN A 231 -6.57 -10.76 4.85
C ASN A 231 -6.35 -12.04 4.04
N HIS A 232 -6.11 -11.89 2.74
CA HIS A 232 -5.90 -13.01 1.81
C HIS A 232 -4.64 -13.82 2.08
N ALA A 233 -3.66 -13.26 2.78
CA ALA A 233 -2.51 -14.03 3.22
C ALA A 233 -2.82 -15.08 4.28
N ALA A 234 -3.91 -14.94 5.05
CA ALA A 234 -4.35 -16.02 5.94
C ALA A 234 -4.79 -17.25 5.13
N ILE A 235 -5.47 -17.02 4.00
CA ILE A 235 -5.88 -18.07 3.05
C ILE A 235 -4.66 -18.81 2.52
N MET A 236 -3.60 -18.06 2.17
CA MET A 236 -2.32 -18.62 1.73
C MET A 236 -1.63 -19.50 2.78
N ASN A 237 -1.71 -19.09 4.05
CA ASN A 237 -1.14 -19.87 5.16
C ASN A 237 -1.96 -21.14 5.46
N SER A 238 -3.25 -21.17 5.09
CA SER A 238 -4.09 -22.36 5.19
C SER A 238 -3.98 -23.31 4.00
N CYS A 239 -3.28 -22.93 2.92
CA CYS A 239 -3.04 -23.84 1.81
C CYS A 239 -2.24 -25.07 2.28
N PRO A 240 -2.53 -26.27 1.74
CA PRO A 240 -1.68 -27.45 1.97
C PRO A 240 -0.20 -27.21 1.65
N ALA A 241 0.70 -27.99 2.27
CA ALA A 241 2.13 -27.84 2.05
C ALA A 241 2.49 -27.92 0.55
N ASN A 242 3.29 -26.95 0.06
CA ASN A 242 3.71 -26.77 -1.34
C ASN A 242 2.64 -26.32 -2.37
N THR A 243 1.36 -26.15 -2.01
CA THR A 243 0.36 -25.62 -2.97
C THR A 243 0.32 -24.10 -3.02
N ALA A 244 0.65 -23.41 -1.93
CA ALA A 244 0.62 -21.95 -1.86
C ALA A 244 1.50 -21.29 -2.94
N PHE A 245 2.72 -21.78 -3.14
CA PHE A 245 3.60 -21.30 -4.21
C PHE A 245 2.97 -21.49 -5.60
N ARG A 246 2.40 -22.67 -5.86
CA ARG A 246 1.77 -22.99 -7.15
C ARG A 246 0.49 -22.17 -7.39
N ALA A 247 -0.30 -21.92 -6.35
CA ALA A 247 -1.45 -21.02 -6.38
C ALA A 247 -1.02 -19.61 -6.80
N ASN A 248 0.06 -19.08 -6.19
CA ASN A 248 0.61 -17.78 -6.58
C ASN A 248 1.06 -17.73 -8.04
N GLN A 249 1.73 -18.77 -8.55
CA GLN A 249 2.18 -18.80 -9.94
C GLN A 249 1.01 -18.85 -10.93
N VAL A 250 0.06 -19.76 -10.70
CA VAL A 250 -1.10 -19.97 -11.58
C VAL A 250 -2.01 -18.75 -11.55
N CYS A 251 -2.39 -18.29 -10.36
CA CYS A 251 -3.28 -17.15 -10.22
C CYS A 251 -2.58 -15.82 -10.54
N GLY A 252 -1.27 -15.73 -10.35
CA GLY A 252 -0.49 -14.52 -10.64
C GLY A 252 -0.30 -14.22 -12.12
N CYS A 253 -0.56 -15.17 -13.02
CA CYS A 253 -0.31 -15.00 -14.46
C CYS A 253 -1.08 -13.83 -15.10
N ILE A 254 -2.29 -13.56 -14.63
CA ILE A 254 -3.17 -12.45 -15.07
C ILE A 254 -2.65 -11.08 -14.60
N LEU A 255 -1.76 -11.07 -13.61
CA LEU A 255 -1.14 -9.86 -13.06
C LEU A 255 0.17 -9.52 -13.77
N SER A 256 0.70 -10.37 -14.65
CA SER A 256 1.95 -10.07 -15.36
C SER A 256 1.81 -8.86 -16.29
N SER A 257 2.82 -8.00 -16.36
CA SER A 257 2.98 -7.03 -17.47
C SER A 257 3.69 -7.63 -18.68
N ASP A 258 4.35 -8.77 -18.49
CA ASP A 258 5.31 -9.32 -19.44
C ASP A 258 4.71 -10.51 -20.22
N SER A 259 3.72 -11.19 -19.63
CA SER A 259 2.97 -12.26 -20.29
C SER A 259 1.88 -11.73 -21.23
N ASN A 260 1.66 -12.45 -22.34
CA ASN A 260 0.59 -12.10 -23.29
C ASN A 260 -0.79 -12.12 -22.63
N THR A 261 -1.03 -13.09 -21.73
CA THR A 261 -2.25 -13.18 -20.93
C THR A 261 -2.43 -11.94 -20.07
N GLY A 262 -1.44 -11.59 -19.24
CA GLY A 262 -1.53 -10.45 -18.32
C GLY A 262 -1.68 -9.12 -19.03
N ARG A 263 -0.94 -8.90 -20.14
CA ARG A 263 -1.13 -7.70 -20.99
C ARG A 263 -2.52 -7.60 -21.58
N CYS A 264 -3.09 -8.72 -22.03
CA CYS A 264 -4.45 -8.75 -22.57
C CYS A 264 -5.47 -8.46 -21.47
N MET A 265 -5.36 -9.14 -20.33
CA MET A 265 -6.27 -8.99 -19.20
C MET A 265 -6.27 -7.56 -18.64
N ARG A 266 -5.11 -6.90 -18.51
CA ARG A 266 -4.98 -5.48 -18.12
C ARG A 266 -5.63 -4.48 -19.08
N LYS A 267 -5.83 -4.85 -20.35
CA LYS A 267 -6.58 -4.02 -21.32
C LYS A 267 -8.10 -4.22 -21.18
N ARG A 268 -8.54 -5.35 -20.65
CA ARG A 268 -9.95 -5.76 -20.57
C ARG A 268 -10.57 -5.50 -19.21
N MET A 269 -9.77 -5.55 -18.14
CA MET A 269 -10.23 -5.48 -16.75
C MET A 269 -9.48 -4.40 -15.98
N SER A 270 -10.13 -3.83 -14.97
CA SER A 270 -9.48 -2.88 -14.05
C SER A 270 -8.45 -3.59 -13.15
N SER A 271 -7.51 -2.83 -12.59
CA SER A 271 -6.54 -3.36 -11.63
C SER A 271 -7.23 -3.97 -10.41
N ARG A 272 -8.33 -3.35 -9.98
CA ARG A 272 -9.18 -3.84 -8.89
C ARG A 272 -9.79 -5.20 -9.24
N ASP A 273 -10.43 -5.33 -10.40
CA ASP A 273 -11.11 -6.58 -10.77
C ASP A 273 -10.10 -7.71 -11.02
N LEU A 274 -8.93 -7.41 -11.58
CA LEU A 274 -7.83 -8.38 -11.70
C LEU A 274 -7.32 -8.86 -10.35
N THR A 275 -7.19 -7.94 -9.38
CA THR A 275 -6.77 -8.29 -8.02
C THR A 275 -7.82 -9.13 -7.31
N SER A 276 -9.10 -8.77 -7.40
CA SER A 276 -10.19 -9.56 -6.83
C SER A 276 -10.28 -10.96 -7.44
N MET A 277 -10.09 -11.07 -8.76
CA MET A 277 -9.99 -12.36 -9.44
C MET A 277 -8.77 -13.17 -8.99
N TYR A 278 -7.61 -12.52 -8.81
CA TYR A 278 -6.42 -13.19 -8.27
C TYR A 278 -6.70 -13.78 -6.89
N TYR A 279 -7.34 -13.04 -5.99
CA TYR A 279 -7.66 -13.53 -4.65
C TYR A 279 -8.69 -14.66 -4.67
N ALA A 280 -9.76 -14.55 -5.47
CA ALA A 280 -10.73 -15.62 -5.65
C ALA A 280 -10.08 -16.90 -6.20
N CYS A 281 -9.13 -16.75 -7.13
CA CYS A 281 -8.37 -17.86 -7.68
C CYS A 281 -7.58 -18.58 -6.58
N VAL A 282 -6.85 -17.82 -5.76
CA VAL A 282 -6.05 -18.38 -4.68
C VAL A 282 -6.94 -19.07 -3.63
N GLU A 283 -8.07 -18.46 -3.28
CA GLU A 283 -9.03 -19.06 -2.35
C GLU A 283 -9.53 -20.41 -2.85
N GLN A 284 -9.99 -20.49 -4.11
CA GLN A 284 -10.44 -21.75 -4.68
C GLN A 284 -9.31 -22.78 -4.79
N TYR A 285 -8.09 -22.34 -5.13
CA TYR A 285 -6.92 -23.21 -5.23
C TYR A 285 -6.52 -23.81 -3.88
N CYS A 286 -6.73 -23.07 -2.78
CA CYS A 286 -6.32 -23.49 -1.45
C CYS A 286 -7.41 -24.17 -0.63
N THR A 287 -8.69 -23.96 -0.97
CA THR A 287 -9.84 -24.47 -0.21
C THR A 287 -10.68 -25.53 -0.93
N GLY A 288 -10.40 -25.84 -2.21
CA GLY A 288 -11.20 -26.80 -2.99
C GLY A 288 -11.12 -28.24 -2.45
N ASN A 289 -12.23 -28.87 -2.09
CA ASN A 289 -12.24 -30.23 -1.51
C ASN A 289 -11.80 -31.34 -2.50
N GLY A 290 -10.90 -32.25 -2.07
CA GLY A 290 -10.59 -33.54 -2.74
C GLY A 290 -9.42 -33.49 -3.74
N SER A 291 -9.06 -34.61 -4.38
CA SER A 291 -7.89 -34.75 -5.29
C SER A 291 -7.84 -33.79 -6.51
N GLY A 292 -8.80 -32.87 -6.63
CA GLY A 292 -8.84 -31.70 -7.52
C GLY A 292 -8.59 -30.34 -6.83
N PHE A 293 -7.91 -30.28 -5.68
CA PHE A 293 -7.52 -29.03 -4.98
C PHE A 293 -6.98 -27.94 -5.94
N SER A 294 -6.20 -28.33 -6.96
CA SER A 294 -5.61 -27.41 -7.94
C SER A 294 -6.50 -27.02 -9.11
N SER A 295 -7.63 -27.71 -9.36
CA SER A 295 -8.43 -27.50 -10.58
C SER A 295 -9.42 -26.34 -10.49
N GLY A 296 -9.90 -25.97 -9.30
CA GLY A 296 -10.90 -24.90 -9.13
C GLY A 296 -10.39 -23.53 -9.58
N GLY A 297 -9.35 -23.01 -8.91
CA GLY A 297 -8.73 -21.73 -9.29
C GLY A 297 -8.18 -21.75 -10.72
N CYS A 298 -7.66 -22.90 -11.16
CA CYS A 298 -7.22 -23.11 -12.53
C CYS A 298 -8.35 -22.96 -13.57
N ASN A 299 -9.47 -23.65 -13.37
CA ASN A 299 -10.62 -23.58 -14.27
C ASN A 299 -11.18 -22.16 -14.30
N MET A 300 -11.22 -21.48 -13.15
CA MET A 300 -11.65 -20.08 -13.08
C MET A 300 -10.78 -19.16 -13.94
N ILE A 301 -9.44 -19.29 -13.89
CA ILE A 301 -8.55 -18.52 -14.78
C ILE A 301 -8.80 -18.90 -16.24
N ARG A 302 -8.92 -20.20 -16.55
CA ARG A 302 -9.15 -20.66 -17.93
C ARG A 302 -10.44 -20.10 -18.51
N GLU A 303 -11.54 -20.19 -17.78
CA GLU A 303 -12.85 -19.69 -18.18
C GLU A 303 -12.86 -18.17 -18.33
N THR A 304 -12.26 -17.45 -17.37
CA THR A 304 -12.28 -15.99 -17.41
C THR A 304 -11.38 -15.44 -18.52
N VAL A 305 -10.17 -15.98 -18.68
CA VAL A 305 -9.25 -15.60 -19.77
C VAL A 305 -9.87 -15.93 -21.12
N GLY A 306 -10.53 -17.08 -21.25
CA GLY A 306 -11.29 -17.46 -22.45
C GLY A 306 -12.44 -16.49 -22.75
N ALA A 307 -13.26 -16.15 -21.74
CA ALA A 307 -14.37 -15.20 -21.89
C ALA A 307 -13.91 -13.80 -22.30
N GLN A 308 -12.71 -13.39 -21.91
CA GLN A 308 -12.11 -12.10 -22.29
C GLN A 308 -11.37 -12.15 -23.65
N ASN A 309 -11.39 -13.29 -24.35
CA ASN A 309 -10.67 -13.54 -25.59
C ASN A 309 -9.16 -13.25 -25.47
N CYS A 310 -8.57 -13.66 -24.34
CA CYS A 310 -7.15 -13.53 -24.07
C CYS A 310 -6.43 -14.89 -24.23
N PRO A 311 -5.14 -14.90 -24.60
CA PRO A 311 -4.39 -16.14 -24.70
C PRO A 311 -4.18 -16.75 -23.31
N LEU A 312 -4.28 -18.07 -23.19
CA LEU A 312 -3.87 -18.77 -21.97
C LEU A 312 -2.33 -18.70 -21.81
N PRO A 313 -1.81 -18.75 -20.58
CA PRO A 313 -0.36 -18.79 -20.36
C PRO A 313 0.28 -20.02 -21.00
N ASP A 314 1.45 -19.85 -21.63
CA ASP A 314 2.18 -20.93 -22.33
C ASP A 314 2.53 -22.13 -21.43
N ARG A 315 2.49 -21.96 -20.10
CA ARG A 315 2.75 -23.00 -19.08
C ARG A 315 1.59 -23.17 -18.10
N PHE A 316 0.35 -23.02 -18.57
CA PHE A 316 -0.83 -23.23 -17.76
C PHE A 316 -1.08 -24.74 -17.54
N SER A 317 -0.49 -25.30 -16.48
CA SER A 317 -0.73 -26.68 -16.06
C SER A 317 -1.40 -26.72 -14.69
N CYS A 318 -2.50 -27.46 -14.66
CA CYS A 318 -3.25 -27.86 -13.48
C CYS A 318 -2.97 -29.36 -13.32
#